data_AF-A0A962UB54-F1
#
_entry.id   AF-A0A962UB54-F1
#
_cell.length_a   1.000
_cell.length_b   1.000
_cell.length_c   1.000
_cell.angle_alpha   90.00
_cell.angle_beta   90.00
_cell.angle_gamma   90.00
#
_symmetry.space_group_name_H-M   'P 1'
#
loop_
_entity.id
_entity.type
_entity.pdbx_description
1 polymer ?
#
loop_
_entity_poly.entity_id
_entity_poly.type
_entity_poly.pdbx_seq_one_letter_code
_entity_poly.pdbx_strand_id
1 'polypeptide(L)'
;MQALIEAVQHNCDIVDARHGADYGMCTYLLKMRELYRWQQGLGFDAPLAKDDVGDWLSAREARLGSLEDAEFRGLPWQGDELDPFDAEAVNAVLRERGLVYSAGLVHGARPHFFLAELESEQCASDGFVLRISGRELARCLNAPPAMTRGATIFLRRESLRRFLWEKYESWLWNRPPGAMAHAVACYPFDSALDDALDRMTRNEMAVVEAHERGEYDVGLALGEAWDEMLLDLTLTPAELMARAVRDHLADCIHTLPMLIDDGRDASLHLFMANLGAMRKQLFPALERAYRHWLDSGELHVLGTLAQQGRGHWHALALQMLALHREHGVAAARPIAAAVEAATL
;
A
#
# COMPACT_ATOMS: atom_id res chain seq x y z
N MET A 1 -15.93 -21.80 10.08
CA MET A 1 -14.62 -21.17 9.83
C MET A 1 -14.11 -21.50 8.43
N GLN A 2 -13.82 -22.76 8.12
CA GLN A 2 -13.32 -23.15 6.78
C GLN A 2 -14.20 -22.65 5.62
N ALA A 3 -15.52 -22.84 5.69
CA ALA A 3 -16.44 -22.36 4.66
C ALA A 3 -16.40 -20.82 4.45
N LEU A 4 -16.15 -20.04 5.51
CA LEU A 4 -15.97 -18.60 5.41
C LEU A 4 -14.67 -18.27 4.67
N ILE A 5 -13.56 -18.92 5.05
CA ILE A 5 -12.25 -18.72 4.41
C ILE A 5 -12.35 -19.04 2.91
N GLU A 6 -12.99 -20.15 2.56
CA GLU A 6 -13.20 -20.56 1.17
C GLU A 6 -14.09 -19.58 0.39
N ALA A 7 -15.14 -19.04 1.00
CA ALA A 7 -15.99 -18.02 0.37
C ALA A 7 -15.23 -16.71 0.13
N VAL A 8 -14.44 -16.25 1.11
CA VAL A 8 -13.60 -15.05 0.93
C VAL A 8 -12.55 -15.29 -0.15
N GLN A 9 -11.87 -16.43 -0.14
CA GLN A 9 -10.88 -16.75 -1.19
C GLN A 9 -11.54 -16.87 -2.56
N HIS A 10 -12.74 -17.45 -2.65
CA HIS A 10 -13.50 -17.50 -3.90
C HIS A 10 -13.77 -16.10 -4.45
N ASN A 11 -14.20 -15.16 -3.60
CA ASN A 11 -14.41 -13.77 -4.00
C ASN A 11 -13.08 -13.09 -4.41
N CYS A 12 -11.97 -13.40 -3.73
CA CYS A 12 -10.64 -12.96 -4.14
C CYS A 12 -10.27 -13.48 -5.55
N ASP A 13 -10.62 -14.73 -5.85
CA ASP A 13 -10.32 -15.35 -7.13
C ASP A 13 -11.18 -14.78 -8.26
N ILE A 14 -12.42 -14.37 -7.99
CA ILE A 14 -13.23 -13.60 -8.95
C ILE A 14 -12.57 -12.25 -9.26
N VAL A 15 -12.06 -11.55 -8.24
CA VAL A 15 -11.32 -10.29 -8.44
C VAL A 15 -10.08 -10.54 -9.31
N ASP A 16 -9.31 -11.58 -8.99
CA ASP A 16 -8.10 -11.93 -9.74
C ASP A 16 -8.42 -12.34 -11.19
N ALA A 17 -9.54 -13.02 -11.43
CA ALA A 17 -9.99 -13.38 -12.77
C ALA A 17 -10.31 -12.13 -13.61
N ARG A 18 -11.07 -11.19 -13.03
CA ARG A 18 -11.50 -9.97 -13.74
C ARG A 18 -10.39 -8.96 -13.97
N HIS A 19 -9.40 -8.91 -13.08
CA HIS A 19 -8.39 -7.85 -13.05
C HIS A 19 -6.94 -8.35 -13.19
N GLY A 20 -6.72 -9.66 -13.29
CA GLY A 20 -5.39 -10.24 -13.46
C GLY A 20 -4.72 -9.80 -14.76
N ALA A 21 -5.50 -9.65 -15.83
CA ALA A 21 -5.02 -9.19 -17.13
C ALA A 21 -4.59 -7.71 -17.15
N ASP A 22 -4.96 -6.93 -16.13
CA ASP A 22 -4.55 -5.51 -16.03
C ASP A 22 -3.05 -5.38 -15.71
N TYR A 23 -2.41 -6.45 -15.24
CA TYR A 23 -0.97 -6.49 -15.04
C TYR A 23 -0.24 -6.82 -16.34
N GLY A 24 0.90 -6.16 -16.57
CA GLY A 24 1.84 -6.65 -17.57
C GLY A 24 2.33 -8.07 -17.22
N MET A 25 2.59 -8.89 -18.24
CA MET A 25 2.94 -10.32 -18.10
C MET A 25 4.00 -10.59 -17.01
N CYS A 26 5.09 -9.81 -16.99
CA CYS A 26 6.15 -9.99 -15.99
C CYS A 26 5.64 -9.77 -14.55
N THR A 27 4.85 -8.71 -14.34
CA THR A 27 4.27 -8.38 -13.03
C THR A 27 3.26 -9.44 -12.60
N TYR A 28 2.42 -9.90 -13.53
CA TYR A 28 1.47 -10.99 -13.27
C TYR A 28 2.17 -12.26 -12.81
N LEU A 29 3.21 -12.71 -13.53
CA LEU A 29 3.97 -13.91 -13.18
C LEU A 29 4.70 -13.79 -11.84
N LEU A 30 5.26 -12.61 -11.51
CA LEU A 30 5.86 -12.38 -10.20
C LEU A 30 4.84 -12.49 -9.06
N LYS A 31 3.65 -11.89 -9.24
CA LYS A 31 2.57 -11.99 -8.25
C LYS A 31 2.05 -13.43 -8.13
N MET A 32 1.91 -14.16 -9.23
CA MET A 32 1.47 -15.57 -9.20
C MET A 32 2.50 -16.45 -8.48
N ARG A 33 3.79 -16.22 -8.71
CA ARG A 33 4.87 -16.90 -7.97
C ARG A 33 4.81 -16.63 -6.47
N GLU A 34 4.53 -15.39 -6.08
CA GLU A 34 4.37 -15.05 -4.66
C GLU A 34 3.11 -15.69 -4.06
N LEU A 35 1.98 -15.63 -4.78
CA LEU A 35 0.74 -16.25 -4.32
C LEU A 35 0.89 -17.78 -4.16
N TYR A 36 1.62 -18.43 -5.06
CA TYR A 36 1.99 -19.84 -4.92
C TYR A 36 2.76 -20.08 -3.61
N ARG A 37 3.83 -19.31 -3.37
CA ARG A 37 4.62 -19.39 -2.12
C ARG A 37 3.73 -19.24 -0.89
N TRP A 38 2.82 -18.27 -0.89
CA TRP A 38 1.87 -18.05 0.19
C TRP A 38 0.94 -19.26 0.40
N GLN A 39 0.29 -19.75 -0.66
CA GLN A 39 -0.64 -20.87 -0.58
C GLN A 39 0.02 -22.17 -0.09
N GLN A 40 1.27 -22.40 -0.47
CA GLN A 40 2.03 -23.58 -0.06
C GLN A 40 2.70 -23.44 1.32
N GLY A 41 2.63 -22.26 1.95
CA GLY A 41 3.31 -21.99 3.23
C GLY A 41 4.83 -22.08 3.15
N LEU A 42 5.41 -21.77 1.98
CA LEU A 42 6.85 -21.86 1.75
C LEU A 42 7.60 -20.67 2.38
N GLY A 43 8.81 -20.94 2.87
CA GLY A 43 9.74 -19.90 3.30
C GLY A 43 10.17 -18.98 2.15
N PHE A 44 10.68 -17.80 2.49
CA PHE A 44 11.02 -16.77 1.50
C PHE A 44 12.18 -17.16 0.56
N ASP A 45 13.19 -17.82 1.11
CA ASP A 45 14.35 -18.35 0.39
C ASP A 45 14.13 -19.78 -0.14
N ALA A 46 12.96 -20.37 0.11
CA ALA A 46 12.68 -21.72 -0.33
C ALA A 46 12.74 -21.80 -1.87
N PRO A 47 13.48 -22.78 -2.42
CA PRO A 47 13.54 -22.99 -3.85
C PRO A 47 12.16 -23.43 -4.36
N LEU A 48 11.78 -22.93 -5.53
CA LEU A 48 10.55 -23.31 -6.18
C LEU A 48 10.84 -24.30 -7.30
N ALA A 49 10.27 -25.51 -7.21
CA ALA A 49 10.36 -26.48 -8.28
C ALA A 49 9.60 -25.95 -9.50
N LYS A 50 10.29 -25.88 -10.65
CA LYS A 50 9.75 -25.28 -11.87
C LYS A 50 8.46 -25.98 -12.32
N ASP A 51 8.44 -27.31 -12.25
CA ASP A 51 7.32 -28.12 -12.70
C ASP A 51 6.11 -27.91 -11.77
N ASP A 52 6.31 -27.92 -10.43
CA ASP A 52 5.24 -27.66 -9.46
C ASP A 52 4.60 -26.27 -9.63
N VAL A 53 5.42 -25.24 -9.85
CA VAL A 53 4.92 -23.88 -10.11
C VAL A 53 4.17 -23.83 -11.45
N GLY A 54 4.69 -24.49 -12.48
CA GLY A 54 4.07 -24.54 -13.81
C GLY A 54 2.71 -25.23 -13.81
N ASP A 55 2.62 -26.38 -13.14
CA ASP A 55 1.38 -27.14 -12.98
C ASP A 55 0.35 -26.35 -12.16
N TRP A 56 0.78 -25.75 -11.05
CA TRP A 56 -0.09 -24.89 -10.24
C TRP A 56 -0.57 -23.66 -11.01
N LEU A 57 0.32 -22.99 -11.77
CA LEU A 57 -0.03 -21.81 -12.55
C LEU A 57 -1.09 -22.16 -13.60
N SER A 58 -0.91 -23.28 -14.31
CA SER A 58 -1.86 -23.75 -15.32
C SER A 58 -3.23 -24.05 -14.70
N ALA A 59 -3.27 -24.72 -13.54
CA ALA A 59 -4.51 -25.01 -12.83
C ALA A 59 -5.18 -23.73 -12.30
N ARG A 60 -4.38 -22.77 -11.81
CA ARG A 60 -4.85 -21.48 -11.32
C ARG A 60 -5.47 -20.65 -12.45
N GLU A 61 -4.80 -20.54 -13.58
CA GLU A 61 -5.30 -19.82 -14.76
C GLU A 61 -6.58 -20.44 -15.31
N ALA A 62 -6.65 -21.77 -15.42
CA ALA A 62 -7.87 -22.46 -15.82
C ALA A 62 -9.04 -22.17 -14.85
N ARG A 63 -8.76 -22.11 -13.55
CA ARG A 63 -9.75 -21.75 -12.53
C ARG A 63 -10.17 -20.28 -12.67
N LEU A 64 -9.24 -19.35 -12.80
CA LEU A 64 -9.56 -17.92 -12.95
C LEU A 64 -10.40 -17.68 -14.22
N GLY A 65 -10.06 -18.31 -15.34
CA GLY A 65 -10.85 -18.20 -16.57
C GLY A 65 -12.30 -18.70 -16.41
N SER A 66 -12.57 -19.62 -15.48
CA SER A 66 -13.95 -20.07 -15.18
C SER A 66 -14.75 -19.09 -14.30
N LEU A 67 -14.11 -18.06 -13.74
CA LEU A 67 -14.69 -17.14 -12.76
C LEU A 67 -14.88 -15.71 -13.27
N GLU A 68 -14.47 -15.39 -14.50
CA GLU A 68 -14.54 -14.02 -15.05
C GLU A 68 -15.95 -13.42 -14.92
N ASP A 69 -16.97 -14.19 -15.30
CA ASP A 69 -18.38 -13.81 -15.27
C ASP A 69 -19.11 -14.26 -13.98
N ALA A 70 -18.42 -14.87 -13.01
CA ALA A 70 -19.05 -15.38 -11.81
C ALA A 70 -19.47 -14.25 -10.85
N GLU A 71 -20.62 -14.37 -10.18
CA GLU A 71 -21.05 -13.43 -9.16
C GLU A 71 -20.33 -13.65 -7.82
N PHE A 72 -20.13 -12.57 -7.06
CA PHE A 72 -19.59 -12.67 -5.71
C PHE A 72 -20.55 -13.43 -4.80
N ARG A 73 -20.00 -14.29 -3.95
CA ARG A 73 -20.77 -15.11 -3.02
C ARG A 73 -20.95 -14.43 -1.68
N GLY A 74 -22.09 -14.67 -1.05
CA GLY A 74 -22.30 -14.39 0.36
C GLY A 74 -21.32 -15.16 1.25
N LEU A 75 -21.06 -14.61 2.43
CA LEU A 75 -20.11 -15.16 3.39
C LEU A 75 -20.85 -15.99 4.43
N PRO A 76 -20.70 -17.34 4.44
CA PRO A 76 -21.42 -18.19 5.37
C PRO A 76 -20.91 -18.03 6.80
N TRP A 77 -21.81 -17.73 7.73
CA TRP A 77 -21.49 -17.57 9.16
C TRP A 77 -22.61 -18.09 10.07
N GLN A 78 -22.32 -19.14 10.84
CA GLN A 78 -23.23 -19.71 11.87
C GLN A 78 -24.67 -20.04 11.40
N GLY A 79 -24.87 -20.34 10.12
CA GLY A 79 -26.18 -20.63 9.54
C GLY A 79 -26.81 -19.45 8.81
N ASP A 80 -26.24 -18.25 8.96
CA ASP A 80 -26.57 -17.05 8.20
C ASP A 80 -25.59 -16.85 7.03
N GLU A 81 -25.95 -15.94 6.14
CA GLU A 81 -25.14 -15.49 5.00
C GLU A 81 -24.96 -13.98 5.09
N LEU A 82 -23.71 -13.52 5.19
CA LEU A 82 -23.37 -12.10 5.30
C LEU A 82 -23.06 -11.53 3.91
N ASP A 83 -23.39 -10.27 3.68
CA ASP A 83 -23.00 -9.54 2.46
C ASP A 83 -21.46 -9.40 2.43
N PRO A 84 -20.77 -9.85 1.37
CA PRO A 84 -19.32 -9.73 1.27
C PRO A 84 -18.84 -8.27 1.20
N PHE A 85 -19.70 -7.31 0.85
CA PHE A 85 -19.35 -5.89 0.80
C PHE A 85 -19.62 -5.14 2.10
N ASP A 86 -20.39 -5.71 3.03
CA ASP A 86 -20.63 -5.13 4.36
C ASP A 86 -19.51 -5.53 5.33
N ALA A 87 -18.35 -4.90 5.14
CA ALA A 87 -17.18 -5.17 5.97
C ALA A 87 -17.43 -4.86 7.46
N GLU A 88 -18.30 -3.91 7.79
CA GLU A 88 -18.63 -3.57 9.18
C GLU A 88 -19.44 -4.69 9.84
N ALA A 89 -20.50 -5.17 9.20
CA ALA A 89 -21.30 -6.28 9.71
C ALA A 89 -20.46 -7.57 9.84
N VAL A 90 -19.59 -7.85 8.86
CA VAL A 90 -18.69 -9.00 8.92
C VAL A 90 -17.71 -8.86 10.10
N ASN A 91 -17.04 -7.71 10.26
CA ASN A 91 -16.14 -7.52 11.40
C ASN A 91 -16.86 -7.53 12.75
N ALA A 92 -18.12 -7.12 12.82
CA ALA A 92 -18.89 -7.16 14.07
C ALA A 92 -18.96 -8.58 14.64
N VAL A 93 -19.10 -9.60 13.80
CA VAL A 93 -19.18 -11.01 14.23
C VAL A 93 -17.83 -11.72 14.29
N LEU A 94 -16.83 -11.23 13.54
CA LEU A 94 -15.49 -11.86 13.47
C LEU A 94 -14.54 -11.41 14.58
N ARG A 95 -14.71 -10.20 15.14
CA ARG A 95 -13.81 -9.65 16.17
C ARG A 95 -13.67 -10.54 17.39
N GLU A 96 -14.76 -11.12 17.89
CA GLU A 96 -14.73 -12.04 19.05
C GLU A 96 -13.95 -13.34 18.79
N ARG A 97 -13.67 -13.64 17.52
CA ARG A 97 -12.87 -14.79 17.10
C ARG A 97 -11.42 -14.44 16.80
N GLY A 98 -11.00 -13.20 17.05
CA GLY A 98 -9.65 -12.73 16.74
C GLY A 98 -9.39 -12.66 15.23
N LEU A 99 -10.41 -12.34 14.44
CA LEU A 99 -10.31 -12.21 12.98
C LEU A 99 -10.69 -10.82 12.52
N VAL A 100 -10.12 -10.42 11.38
CA VAL A 100 -10.42 -9.17 10.69
C VAL A 100 -10.64 -9.43 9.21
N TYR A 101 -11.66 -8.78 8.68
CA TYR A 101 -12.05 -8.83 7.29
C TYR A 101 -12.02 -7.42 6.67
N SER A 102 -11.71 -7.32 5.40
CA SER A 102 -11.95 -6.09 4.66
C SER A 102 -12.51 -6.41 3.28
N ALA A 103 -13.43 -5.55 2.85
CA ALA A 103 -13.99 -5.53 1.53
C ALA A 103 -14.03 -4.09 1.02
N GLY A 104 -14.01 -3.91 -0.30
CA GLY A 104 -14.27 -2.61 -0.94
C GLY A 104 -13.35 -2.31 -2.10
N LEU A 105 -13.38 -1.07 -2.58
CA LEU A 105 -12.78 -0.71 -3.86
C LEU A 105 -11.34 -0.20 -3.70
N VAL A 106 -10.40 -0.72 -4.49
CA VAL A 106 -9.06 -0.15 -4.70
C VAL A 106 -9.03 0.61 -6.04
N HIS A 107 -7.86 1.17 -6.39
CA HIS A 107 -7.64 1.94 -7.61
C HIS A 107 -8.40 1.41 -8.83
N GLY A 108 -9.14 2.29 -9.51
CA GLY A 108 -10.01 1.93 -10.64
C GLY A 108 -11.31 1.21 -10.24
N ALA A 109 -11.81 1.43 -9.02
CA ALA A 109 -13.04 0.83 -8.50
C ALA A 109 -13.03 -0.72 -8.47
N ARG A 110 -11.86 -1.32 -8.21
CA ARG A 110 -11.71 -2.79 -8.19
C ARG A 110 -12.03 -3.34 -6.81
N PRO A 111 -12.96 -4.29 -6.65
CA PRO A 111 -13.17 -4.94 -5.36
C PRO A 111 -11.88 -5.59 -4.86
N HIS A 112 -11.69 -5.56 -3.55
CA HIS A 112 -10.56 -6.16 -2.87
C HIS A 112 -11.06 -6.78 -1.57
N PHE A 113 -10.72 -8.04 -1.36
CA PHE A 113 -11.11 -8.82 -0.20
C PHE A 113 -9.88 -9.39 0.49
N PHE A 114 -9.92 -9.46 1.82
CA PHE A 114 -9.02 -10.33 2.57
C PHE A 114 -9.63 -10.73 3.91
N LEU A 115 -9.16 -11.85 4.45
CA LEU A 115 -9.47 -12.33 5.79
C LEU A 115 -8.17 -12.72 6.48
N ALA A 116 -7.98 -12.28 7.71
CA ALA A 116 -6.77 -12.53 8.48
C ALA A 116 -7.04 -12.62 9.98
N GLU A 117 -6.04 -13.09 10.73
CA GLU A 117 -6.01 -12.98 12.18
C GLU A 117 -5.86 -11.50 12.58
N LEU A 118 -6.66 -11.04 13.54
CA LEU A 118 -6.57 -9.71 14.12
C LEU A 118 -5.52 -9.72 15.24
N GLU A 119 -4.44 -8.97 15.07
CA GLU A 119 -3.40 -8.85 16.09
C GLU A 119 -3.70 -7.73 17.08
N SER A 120 -4.19 -6.59 16.59
CA SER A 120 -4.58 -5.46 17.44
C SER A 120 -5.55 -4.52 16.73
N GLU A 121 -6.40 -3.86 17.52
CA GLU A 121 -7.25 -2.75 17.09
C GLU A 121 -6.96 -1.55 18.01
N GLN A 122 -6.73 -0.38 17.42
CA GLN A 122 -6.54 0.87 18.15
C GLN A 122 -7.53 1.90 17.63
N CYS A 123 -8.25 2.56 18.53
CA CYS A 123 -9.20 3.61 18.19
C CYS A 123 -8.72 4.93 18.78
N ALA A 124 -8.51 5.93 17.93
CA ALA A 124 -8.21 7.29 18.34
C ALA A 124 -9.51 8.08 18.63
N SER A 125 -9.37 9.20 19.36
CA SER A 125 -10.51 10.01 19.80
C SER A 125 -11.24 10.76 18.68
N ASP A 126 -10.58 10.93 17.54
CA ASP A 126 -11.10 11.56 16.32
C ASP A 126 -11.88 10.59 15.41
N GLY A 127 -12.03 9.32 15.83
CA GLY A 127 -12.73 8.29 15.06
C GLY A 127 -11.84 7.48 14.13
N PHE A 128 -10.53 7.77 14.08
CA PHE A 128 -9.56 6.96 13.35
C PHE A 128 -9.39 5.59 14.01
N VAL A 129 -9.47 4.52 13.22
CA VAL A 129 -9.32 3.13 13.68
C VAL A 129 -8.18 2.45 12.93
N LEU A 130 -7.16 1.99 13.64
CA LEU A 130 -6.09 1.17 13.09
C LEU A 130 -6.32 -0.29 13.45
N ARG A 131 -6.47 -1.14 12.44
CA ARG A 131 -6.51 -2.60 12.57
C ARG A 131 -5.25 -3.20 12.01
N ILE A 132 -4.51 -3.92 12.85
CA ILE A 132 -3.32 -4.65 12.45
C ILE A 132 -3.69 -6.12 12.30
N SER A 133 -3.47 -6.66 11.09
CA SER A 133 -3.66 -8.08 10.81
C SER A 133 -2.35 -8.85 10.75
N GLY A 134 -2.40 -10.09 11.22
CA GLY A 134 -1.30 -11.05 11.24
C GLY A 134 -1.39 -12.02 10.07
N ARG A 135 -1.52 -13.32 10.37
CA ARG A 135 -1.59 -14.38 9.35
C ARG A 135 -2.84 -14.22 8.48
N GLU A 136 -2.63 -14.21 7.16
CA GLU A 136 -3.71 -14.13 6.19
C GLU A 136 -4.29 -15.52 5.91
N LEU A 137 -5.62 -15.61 5.92
CA LEU A 137 -6.39 -16.83 5.68
C LEU A 137 -6.95 -16.86 4.25
N ALA A 138 -7.24 -15.68 3.68
CA ALA A 138 -7.65 -15.51 2.29
C ALA A 138 -7.15 -14.15 1.77
N ARG A 139 -6.68 -14.11 0.52
CA ARG A 139 -6.19 -12.88 -0.13
C ARG A 139 -6.32 -12.93 -1.65
N CYS A 140 -6.47 -11.75 -2.25
CA CYS A 140 -6.27 -11.54 -3.67
C CYS A 140 -4.78 -11.66 -4.07
N LEU A 141 -4.54 -11.81 -5.37
CA LEU A 141 -3.23 -11.69 -6.01
C LEU A 141 -2.58 -10.34 -5.70
N ASN A 142 -3.37 -9.27 -5.69
CA ASN A 142 -2.94 -7.99 -5.16
C ASN A 142 -3.12 -7.96 -3.64
N ALA A 143 -2.04 -7.77 -2.89
CA ALA A 143 -2.07 -7.70 -1.43
C ALA A 143 -1.30 -6.47 -0.94
N PRO A 144 -1.90 -5.28 -1.04
CA PRO A 144 -1.25 -4.06 -0.55
C PRO A 144 -1.01 -4.16 0.98
N PRO A 145 0.15 -3.69 1.49
CA PRO A 145 0.48 -3.72 2.91
C PRO A 145 -0.47 -2.93 3.81
N ALA A 146 -1.05 -1.84 3.30
CA ALA A 146 -2.05 -1.07 3.99
C ALA A 146 -3.15 -0.60 3.05
N MET A 147 -4.33 -0.38 3.62
CA MET A 147 -5.49 0.15 2.92
C MET A 147 -6.34 0.99 3.88
N THR A 148 -6.75 2.16 3.42
CA THR A 148 -7.70 3.03 4.13
C THR A 148 -9.13 2.84 3.62
N ARG A 149 -10.10 2.80 4.54
CA ARG A 149 -11.54 2.64 4.33
C ARG A 149 -12.30 3.57 5.27
N GLY A 150 -12.80 4.68 4.75
CA GLY A 150 -13.38 5.73 5.60
C GLY A 150 -12.37 6.16 6.66
N ALA A 151 -12.71 6.02 7.94
CA ALA A 151 -11.81 6.30 9.06
C ALA A 151 -11.00 5.07 9.56
N THR A 152 -11.12 3.92 8.89
CA THR A 152 -10.41 2.69 9.30
C THR A 152 -9.24 2.37 8.37
N ILE A 153 -8.10 2.05 8.96
CA ILE A 153 -6.90 1.57 8.28
C ILE A 153 -6.69 0.10 8.60
N PHE A 154 -6.44 -0.68 7.57
CA PHE A 154 -6.04 -2.08 7.69
C PHE A 154 -4.55 -2.19 7.37
N LEU A 155 -3.70 -2.34 8.38
CA LEU A 155 -2.27 -2.60 8.24
C LEU A 155 -2.01 -4.11 8.30
N ARG A 156 -1.55 -4.68 7.19
CA ARG A 156 -1.41 -6.13 7.01
C ARG A 156 0.02 -6.55 7.18
N ARG A 157 0.38 -7.05 8.37
CA ARG A 157 1.77 -7.43 8.72
C ARG A 157 2.34 -8.46 7.75
N GLU A 158 1.58 -9.51 7.44
CA GLU A 158 2.07 -10.56 6.52
C GLU A 158 2.28 -10.00 5.10
N SER A 159 1.34 -9.21 4.58
CA SER A 159 1.50 -8.54 3.28
C SER A 159 2.68 -7.57 3.26
N LEU A 160 2.90 -6.80 4.34
CA LEU A 160 4.07 -5.92 4.46
C LEU A 160 5.38 -6.73 4.45
N ARG A 161 5.45 -7.81 5.22
CA ARG A 161 6.63 -8.69 5.28
C ARG A 161 6.97 -9.24 3.90
N ARG A 162 5.95 -9.69 3.14
CA ARG A 162 6.09 -10.20 1.76
C ARG A 162 6.50 -9.11 0.79
N PHE A 163 5.91 -7.91 0.88
CA PHE A 163 6.33 -6.75 0.08
C PHE A 163 7.80 -6.39 0.31
N LEU A 164 8.25 -6.35 1.57
CA LEU A 164 9.64 -6.05 1.90
C LEU A 164 10.60 -7.14 1.38
N TRP A 165 10.20 -8.40 1.46
CA TRP A 165 10.93 -9.49 0.80
C TRP A 165 11.03 -9.28 -0.71
N GLU A 166 9.95 -8.96 -1.41
CA GLU A 166 9.99 -8.71 -2.86
C GLU A 166 10.94 -7.56 -3.23
N LYS A 167 10.98 -6.50 -2.41
CA LYS A 167 11.91 -5.39 -2.58
C LYS A 167 13.37 -5.82 -2.41
N TYR A 168 13.65 -6.62 -1.38
CA TYR A 168 14.96 -7.18 -1.13
C TYR A 168 15.39 -8.17 -2.23
N GLU A 169 14.52 -9.10 -2.61
CA GLU A 169 14.75 -10.11 -3.67
C GLU A 169 15.03 -9.43 -5.01
N SER A 170 14.29 -8.37 -5.35
CA SER A 170 14.54 -7.58 -6.57
C SER A 170 15.89 -6.86 -6.52
N TRP A 171 16.26 -6.30 -5.36
CA TRP A 171 17.56 -5.64 -5.19
C TRP A 171 18.72 -6.63 -5.31
N LEU A 172 18.57 -7.86 -4.80
CA LEU A 172 19.59 -8.91 -4.85
C LEU A 172 20.07 -9.26 -6.26
N TRP A 173 19.27 -9.03 -7.30
CA TRP A 173 19.63 -9.37 -8.68
C TRP A 173 20.87 -8.64 -9.16
N ASN A 174 21.04 -7.37 -8.78
CA ASN A 174 22.16 -6.53 -9.23
C ASN A 174 22.90 -5.83 -8.08
N ARG A 175 22.33 -5.85 -6.86
CA ARG A 175 22.83 -5.17 -5.66
C ARG A 175 23.29 -3.72 -5.94
N PRO A 176 22.47 -2.90 -6.63
CA PRO A 176 22.89 -1.55 -6.96
C PRO A 176 23.15 -0.74 -5.67
N PRO A 177 24.14 0.17 -5.68
CA PRO A 177 24.35 1.08 -4.56
C PRO A 177 23.17 2.05 -4.43
N GLY A 178 23.02 2.68 -3.27
CA GLY A 178 22.01 3.71 -3.01
C GLY A 178 21.12 3.39 -1.82
N ALA A 179 19.95 4.04 -1.77
CA ALA A 179 19.08 4.03 -0.59
C ALA A 179 18.64 2.62 -0.16
N MET A 180 18.32 1.72 -1.10
CA MET A 180 17.99 0.33 -0.76
C MET A 180 19.20 -0.40 -0.16
N ALA A 181 20.40 -0.20 -0.70
CA ALA A 181 21.62 -0.82 -0.17
C ALA A 181 21.90 -0.35 1.27
N HIS A 182 21.70 0.95 1.55
CA HIS A 182 21.82 1.48 2.91
C HIS A 182 20.77 0.90 3.85
N ALA A 183 19.50 0.78 3.41
CA ALA A 183 18.43 0.18 4.21
C ALA A 183 18.75 -1.29 4.55
N VAL A 184 19.15 -2.09 3.54
CA VAL A 184 19.50 -3.51 3.72
C VAL A 184 20.68 -3.68 4.66
N ALA A 185 21.70 -2.81 4.58
CA ALA A 185 22.88 -2.86 5.45
C ALA A 185 22.56 -2.68 6.95
N CYS A 186 21.38 -2.14 7.30
CA CYS A 186 20.92 -2.01 8.69
C CYS A 186 20.40 -3.33 9.29
N TYR A 187 20.24 -4.39 8.49
CA TYR A 187 19.64 -5.66 8.89
C TYR A 187 20.52 -6.87 8.53
N PRO A 188 20.46 -7.97 9.30
CA PRO A 188 21.34 -9.13 9.14
C PRO A 188 20.89 -10.09 8.02
N PHE A 189 20.53 -9.57 6.84
CA PHE A 189 19.96 -10.37 5.74
C PHE A 189 20.85 -11.53 5.26
N ASP A 190 22.19 -11.36 5.33
CA ASP A 190 23.15 -12.39 4.90
C ASP A 190 23.29 -13.55 5.91
N SER A 191 22.95 -13.32 7.19
CA SER A 191 23.16 -14.31 8.27
C SER A 191 21.87 -14.81 8.91
N ALA A 192 20.78 -14.05 8.84
CA ALA A 192 19.52 -14.34 9.51
C ALA A 192 18.35 -13.68 8.76
N LEU A 193 17.96 -14.27 7.62
CA LEU A 193 16.92 -13.72 6.73
C LEU A 193 15.60 -13.45 7.46
N ASP A 194 15.06 -14.43 8.18
CA ASP A 194 13.77 -14.28 8.86
C ASP A 194 13.81 -13.21 9.94
N ASP A 195 14.88 -13.14 10.75
CA ASP A 195 15.06 -12.08 11.75
C ASP A 195 15.19 -10.69 11.10
N ALA A 196 15.94 -10.59 10.01
CA ALA A 196 16.08 -9.36 9.25
C ALA A 196 14.72 -8.86 8.74
N LEU A 197 13.92 -9.74 8.13
CA LEU A 197 12.59 -9.41 7.63
C LEU A 197 11.62 -9.05 8.75
N ASP A 198 11.64 -9.75 9.87
CA ASP A 198 10.76 -9.47 11.01
C ASP A 198 11.09 -8.13 11.65
N ARG A 199 12.38 -7.81 11.81
CA ARG A 199 12.85 -6.52 12.32
C ARG A 199 12.48 -5.39 11.37
N MET A 200 12.74 -5.57 10.08
CA MET A 200 12.39 -4.59 9.06
C MET A 200 10.88 -4.37 9.03
N THR A 201 10.09 -5.44 9.02
CA THR A 201 8.61 -5.35 9.02
C THR A 201 8.11 -4.58 10.23
N ARG A 202 8.60 -4.89 11.44
CA ARG A 202 8.22 -4.16 12.66
C ARG A 202 8.54 -2.66 12.57
N ASN A 203 9.69 -2.30 12.03
CA ASN A 203 10.08 -0.90 11.85
C ASN A 203 9.18 -0.20 10.83
N GLU A 204 8.96 -0.84 9.68
CA GLU A 204 8.19 -0.26 8.58
C GLU A 204 6.67 -0.22 8.85
N MET A 205 6.14 -1.03 9.75
CA MET A 205 4.75 -0.92 10.21
C MET A 205 4.45 0.50 10.74
N ALA A 206 5.38 1.08 11.52
CA ALA A 206 5.22 2.45 12.04
C ALA A 206 5.28 3.51 10.93
N VAL A 207 6.08 3.27 9.88
CA VAL A 207 6.22 4.18 8.73
C VAL A 207 4.95 4.17 7.90
N VAL A 208 4.41 2.98 7.62
CA VAL A 208 3.14 2.83 6.90
C VAL A 208 2.00 3.45 7.71
N GLU A 209 1.93 3.21 9.02
CA GLU A 209 0.94 3.85 9.89
C GLU A 209 1.03 5.39 9.83
N ALA A 210 2.24 5.96 9.91
CA ALA A 210 2.44 7.40 9.84
C ALA A 210 2.00 7.99 8.49
N HIS A 211 2.31 7.30 7.38
CA HIS A 211 1.87 7.71 6.06
C HIS A 211 0.35 7.75 5.96
N GLU A 212 -0.32 6.67 6.34
CA GLU A 212 -1.76 6.56 6.19
C GLU A 212 -2.51 7.50 7.16
N ARG A 213 -1.96 7.75 8.36
CA ARG A 213 -2.45 8.82 9.25
C ARG A 213 -2.35 10.19 8.57
N GLY A 214 -1.24 10.45 7.87
CA GLY A 214 -1.11 11.66 7.07
C GLY A 214 -2.11 11.75 5.94
N GLU A 215 -2.38 10.65 5.24
CA GLU A 215 -3.41 10.64 4.19
C GLU A 215 -4.82 10.89 4.74
N TYR A 216 -5.13 10.36 5.93
CA TYR A 216 -6.39 10.61 6.62
C TYR A 216 -6.54 12.08 6.98
N ASP A 217 -5.55 12.68 7.64
CA ASP A 217 -5.57 14.10 8.04
C ASP A 217 -5.68 15.03 6.82
N VAL A 218 -4.96 14.72 5.74
CA VAL A 218 -5.07 15.46 4.48
C VAL A 218 -6.45 15.30 3.85
N GLY A 219 -7.02 14.10 3.90
CA GLY A 219 -8.39 13.85 3.44
C GLY A 219 -9.41 14.71 4.18
N LEU A 220 -9.32 14.79 5.52
CA LEU A 220 -10.16 15.67 6.33
C LEU A 220 -9.99 17.15 5.98
N ALA A 221 -8.75 17.58 5.72
CA ALA A 221 -8.43 18.97 5.41
C ALA A 221 -8.93 19.41 4.02
N LEU A 222 -8.85 18.53 3.01
CA LEU A 222 -9.24 18.84 1.63
C LEU A 222 -10.73 18.57 1.37
N GLY A 223 -11.34 17.65 2.12
CA GLY A 223 -12.77 17.33 2.06
C GLY A 223 -13.20 16.63 0.77
N GLU A 224 -14.52 16.46 0.61
CA GLU A 224 -15.13 15.71 -0.50
C GLU A 224 -14.79 16.27 -1.89
N ALA A 225 -14.52 17.57 -1.99
CA ALA A 225 -14.11 18.23 -3.23
C ALA A 225 -12.82 17.63 -3.83
N TRP A 226 -11.95 17.06 -2.99
CA TRP A 226 -10.76 16.35 -3.47
C TRP A 226 -11.11 15.03 -4.14
N ASP A 227 -12.05 14.28 -3.58
CA ASP A 227 -12.48 13.00 -4.14
C ASP A 227 -13.26 13.22 -5.44
N GLU A 228 -14.12 14.24 -5.51
CA GLU A 228 -14.79 14.69 -6.74
C GLU A 228 -13.78 15.04 -7.83
N MET A 229 -12.76 15.84 -7.48
CA MET A 229 -11.70 16.20 -8.42
C MET A 229 -10.93 14.95 -8.89
N LEU A 230 -10.52 14.06 -7.98
CA LEU A 230 -9.80 12.84 -8.37
C LEU A 230 -10.64 11.96 -9.31
N LEU A 231 -11.95 11.87 -9.09
CA LEU A 231 -12.86 11.14 -9.97
C LEU A 231 -12.87 11.75 -11.38
N ASP A 232 -12.98 13.08 -11.50
CA ASP A 232 -12.93 13.77 -12.80
C ASP A 232 -11.57 13.67 -13.50
N LEU A 233 -10.48 13.49 -12.74
CA LEU A 233 -9.13 13.31 -13.28
C LEU A 233 -8.82 11.87 -13.70
N THR A 234 -9.69 10.91 -13.39
CA THR A 234 -9.44 9.46 -13.59
C THR A 234 -8.92 9.15 -14.99
N LEU A 235 -7.87 8.32 -15.07
CA LEU A 235 -7.20 7.93 -16.33
C LEU A 235 -6.48 9.07 -17.06
N THR A 236 -6.16 10.17 -16.37
CA THR A 236 -5.31 11.25 -16.90
C THR A 236 -3.97 11.32 -16.16
N PRO A 237 -2.90 11.90 -16.75
CA PRO A 237 -1.65 12.15 -16.04
C PRO A 237 -1.83 13.02 -14.79
N ALA A 238 -2.83 13.91 -14.79
CA ALA A 238 -3.14 14.78 -13.66
C ALA A 238 -3.62 13.99 -12.44
N GLU A 239 -4.25 12.82 -12.61
CA GLU A 239 -4.59 11.94 -11.48
C GLU A 239 -3.33 11.48 -10.73
N LEU A 240 -2.33 11.00 -11.46
CA LEU A 240 -1.07 10.52 -10.88
C LEU A 240 -0.32 11.64 -10.16
N MET A 241 -0.32 12.84 -10.76
CA MET A 241 0.25 14.05 -10.17
C MET A 241 -0.50 14.44 -8.89
N ALA A 242 -1.84 14.44 -8.92
CA ALA A 242 -2.67 14.80 -7.78
C ALA A 242 -2.45 13.86 -6.58
N ARG A 243 -2.42 12.56 -6.84
CA ARG A 243 -2.08 11.55 -5.82
C ARG A 243 -0.69 11.79 -5.24
N ALA A 244 0.32 12.03 -6.09
CA ALA A 244 1.67 12.33 -5.61
C ALA A 244 1.75 13.60 -4.74
N VAL A 245 0.97 14.65 -5.04
CA VAL A 245 0.87 15.85 -4.20
C VAL A 245 0.27 15.52 -2.83
N ARG A 246 -0.81 14.72 -2.79
CA ARG A 246 -1.41 14.25 -1.53
C ARG A 246 -0.43 13.42 -0.71
N ASP A 247 0.26 12.45 -1.33
CA ASP A 247 1.26 11.61 -0.66
C ASP A 247 2.40 12.46 -0.07
N HIS A 248 2.89 13.45 -0.82
CA HIS A 248 3.93 14.35 -0.33
C HIS A 248 3.46 15.19 0.85
N LEU A 249 2.23 15.67 0.82
CA LEU A 249 1.66 16.39 1.94
C LEU A 249 1.52 15.49 3.17
N ALA A 250 0.98 14.28 3.01
CA ALA A 250 0.87 13.28 4.08
C ALA A 250 2.24 12.99 4.71
N ASP A 251 3.26 12.74 3.88
CA ASP A 251 4.61 12.45 4.35
C ASP A 251 5.29 13.65 5.01
N CYS A 252 5.04 14.88 4.56
CA CYS A 252 5.57 16.07 5.20
C CYS A 252 4.88 16.40 6.55
N ILE A 253 3.66 15.92 6.77
CA ILE A 253 2.94 16.13 8.03
C ILE A 253 3.35 15.09 9.07
N HIS A 254 3.43 13.80 8.69
CA HIS A 254 3.61 12.70 9.64
C HIS A 254 4.88 11.89 9.39
N THR A 255 5.05 11.31 8.20
CA THR A 255 6.10 10.31 7.95
C THR A 255 7.51 10.85 8.11
N LEU A 256 7.86 11.93 7.42
CA LEU A 256 9.20 12.52 7.47
C LEU A 256 9.52 13.07 8.87
N PRO A 257 8.64 13.86 9.54
CA PRO A 257 8.86 14.24 10.92
C PRO A 257 9.11 13.05 11.85
N MET A 258 8.26 12.01 11.79
CA MET A 258 8.43 10.81 12.62
C MET A 258 9.76 10.09 12.34
N LEU A 259 10.15 9.93 11.08
CA LEU A 259 11.43 9.32 10.72
C LEU A 259 12.64 10.10 11.27
N ILE A 260 12.54 11.43 11.29
CA ILE A 260 13.62 12.34 11.70
C ILE A 260 13.69 12.42 13.23
N ASP A 261 12.57 12.69 13.90
CA ASP A 261 12.50 12.95 15.33
C ASP A 261 12.81 11.68 16.15
N ASP A 262 12.39 10.51 15.66
CA ASP A 262 12.69 9.21 16.28
C ASP A 262 14.08 8.66 15.90
N GLY A 263 14.81 9.30 14.98
CA GLY A 263 16.12 8.83 14.51
C GLY A 263 16.06 7.47 13.79
N ARG A 264 15.07 7.28 12.89
CA ARG A 264 14.81 6.01 12.19
C ARG A 264 15.57 5.89 10.87
N ASP A 265 16.89 5.92 10.94
CA ASP A 265 17.79 5.95 9.77
C ASP A 265 17.51 4.82 8.76
N ALA A 266 17.34 3.59 9.25
CA ALA A 266 17.06 2.43 8.39
C ALA A 266 15.76 2.59 7.58
N SER A 267 14.72 3.12 8.22
CA SER A 267 13.42 3.38 7.59
C SER A 267 13.47 4.61 6.68
N LEU A 268 14.27 5.63 7.01
CA LEU A 268 14.50 6.78 6.14
C LEU A 268 15.21 6.37 4.84
N HIS A 269 16.18 5.47 4.91
CA HIS A 269 16.76 4.85 3.72
C HIS A 269 15.72 4.10 2.89
N LEU A 270 14.86 3.30 3.54
CA LEU A 270 13.85 2.52 2.82
C LEU A 270 12.76 3.41 2.19
N PHE A 271 12.35 4.46 2.88
CA PHE A 271 11.45 5.49 2.38
C PHE A 271 11.99 6.11 1.08
N MET A 272 13.26 6.53 1.07
CA MET A 272 13.91 7.07 -0.13
C MET A 272 14.07 6.03 -1.24
N ALA A 273 14.31 4.77 -0.89
CA ALA A 273 14.40 3.67 -1.84
C ALA A 273 13.07 3.40 -2.56
N ASN A 274 11.95 3.52 -1.84
CA ASN A 274 10.61 3.24 -2.35
C ASN A 274 9.85 4.47 -2.87
N LEU A 275 10.46 5.66 -2.81
CA LEU A 275 9.86 6.87 -3.37
C LEU A 275 9.65 6.72 -4.89
N GLY A 276 8.39 6.78 -5.31
CA GLY A 276 7.96 6.57 -6.69
C GLY A 276 8.48 7.64 -7.66
N ALA A 277 8.51 7.32 -8.96
CA ALA A 277 9.07 8.20 -9.99
C ALA A 277 8.41 9.59 -10.04
N MET A 278 7.06 9.64 -10.01
CA MET A 278 6.31 10.90 -9.98
C MET A 278 6.69 11.73 -8.74
N ARG A 279 6.77 11.08 -7.58
CA ARG A 279 7.13 11.73 -6.32
C ARG A 279 8.55 12.27 -6.32
N LYS A 280 9.51 11.55 -6.91
CA LYS A 280 10.89 12.03 -7.12
C LYS A 280 10.96 13.22 -8.05
N GLN A 281 10.18 13.19 -9.14
CA GLN A 281 10.13 14.27 -10.11
C GLN A 281 9.54 15.56 -9.51
N LEU A 282 8.52 15.45 -8.67
CA LEU A 282 7.88 16.61 -8.05
C LEU A 282 8.68 17.16 -6.86
N PHE A 283 9.37 16.31 -6.10
CA PHE A 283 10.11 16.71 -4.90
C PHE A 283 11.63 16.46 -4.98
N PRO A 284 12.36 16.93 -6.01
CA PRO A 284 13.80 16.69 -6.15
C PRO A 284 14.66 17.27 -5.01
N ALA A 285 14.17 18.26 -4.23
CA ALA A 285 14.86 18.71 -3.03
C ALA A 285 15.06 17.60 -1.99
N LEU A 286 14.14 16.64 -1.94
CA LEU A 286 14.19 15.55 -0.98
C LEU A 286 15.41 14.65 -1.23
N GLU A 287 15.74 14.37 -2.49
CA GLU A 287 16.95 13.62 -2.85
C GLU A 287 18.24 14.40 -2.57
N ARG A 288 18.21 15.74 -2.69
CA ARG A 288 19.35 16.60 -2.32
C ARG A 288 19.56 16.59 -0.80
N ALA A 289 18.49 16.71 -0.02
CA ALA A 289 18.53 16.68 1.43
C ALA A 289 18.97 15.31 1.95
N TYR A 290 18.49 14.22 1.35
CA TYR A 290 18.95 12.87 1.65
C TYR A 290 20.45 12.69 1.42
N ARG A 291 20.98 13.17 0.29
CA ARG A 291 22.44 13.12 0.03
C ARG A 291 23.23 13.96 1.03
N HIS A 292 22.74 15.15 1.36
CA HIS A 292 23.38 15.97 2.39
C HIS A 292 23.47 15.22 3.72
N TRP A 293 22.39 14.57 4.15
CA TRP A 293 22.39 13.75 5.36
C TRP A 293 23.39 12.60 5.29
N LEU A 294 23.51 11.91 4.14
CA LEU A 294 24.54 10.86 3.98
C LEU A 294 25.97 11.40 4.12
N ASP A 295 26.22 12.62 3.66
CA ASP A 295 27.55 13.24 3.69
C ASP A 295 27.90 13.85 5.06
N SER A 296 26.93 14.47 5.74
CA SER A 296 27.14 15.24 6.97
C SER A 296 26.70 14.53 8.25
N GLY A 297 25.78 13.55 8.14
CA GLY A 297 25.08 12.96 9.28
C GLY A 297 23.99 13.88 9.88
N GLU A 298 23.74 15.06 9.30
CA GLU A 298 22.81 16.05 9.86
C GLU A 298 21.39 15.93 9.28
N LEU A 299 20.41 15.65 10.14
CA LEU A 299 18.99 15.54 9.75
C LEU A 299 18.26 16.89 9.65
N HIS A 300 18.85 17.99 10.14
CA HIS A 300 18.17 19.29 10.21
C HIS A 300 17.69 19.81 8.84
N VAL A 301 18.47 19.54 7.78
CA VAL A 301 18.11 19.92 6.41
C VAL A 301 16.85 19.17 5.94
N LEU A 302 16.73 17.88 6.26
CA LEU A 302 15.53 17.10 5.98
C LEU A 302 14.33 17.61 6.80
N GLY A 303 14.53 17.96 8.07
CA GLY A 303 13.47 18.48 8.94
C GLY A 303 12.91 19.81 8.44
N THR A 304 13.80 20.73 8.07
CA THR A 304 13.41 22.02 7.48
C THR A 304 12.69 21.82 6.15
N LEU A 305 13.16 20.88 5.33
CA LEU A 305 12.52 20.58 4.06
C LEU A 305 11.13 19.97 4.23
N ALA A 306 10.93 19.08 5.21
CA ALA A 306 9.61 18.53 5.53
C ALA A 306 8.62 19.64 5.95
N GLN A 307 9.08 20.59 6.78
CA GLN A 307 8.25 21.74 7.17
C GLN A 307 7.89 22.63 5.98
N GLN A 308 8.84 22.92 5.09
CA GLN A 308 8.60 23.67 3.86
C GLN A 308 7.64 22.93 2.92
N GLY A 309 7.87 21.63 2.74
CA GLY A 309 7.04 20.74 1.94
C GLY A 309 5.59 20.72 2.43
N ARG A 310 5.35 20.66 3.75
CA ARG A 310 4.00 20.73 4.32
C ARG A 310 3.23 21.95 3.83
N GLY A 311 3.84 23.14 3.89
CA GLY A 311 3.19 24.37 3.43
C GLY A 311 3.00 24.40 1.91
N HIS A 312 4.04 23.98 1.17
CA HIS A 312 4.06 23.95 -0.29
C HIS A 312 3.00 23.02 -0.89
N TRP A 313 2.99 21.75 -0.48
CA TRP A 313 2.07 20.74 -1.02
C TRP A 313 0.62 21.03 -0.65
N HIS A 314 0.38 21.59 0.53
CA HIS A 314 -0.96 22.04 0.93
C HIS A 314 -1.46 23.20 0.06
N ALA A 315 -0.62 24.21 -0.19
CA ALA A 315 -0.98 25.33 -1.07
C ALA A 315 -1.27 24.86 -2.50
N LEU A 316 -0.46 23.94 -3.03
CA LEU A 316 -0.68 23.35 -4.35
C LEU A 316 -1.98 22.53 -4.40
N ALA A 317 -2.28 21.72 -3.38
CA ALA A 317 -3.53 20.97 -3.31
C ALA A 317 -4.75 21.91 -3.34
N LEU A 318 -4.72 23.03 -2.60
CA LEU A 318 -5.79 24.04 -2.64
C LEU A 318 -5.89 24.74 -4.00
N GLN A 319 -4.77 24.99 -4.68
CA GLN A 319 -4.76 25.53 -6.03
C GLN A 319 -5.40 24.56 -7.02
N MET A 320 -5.12 23.26 -6.92
CA MET A 320 -5.73 22.25 -7.78
C MET A 320 -7.25 22.21 -7.60
N LEU A 321 -7.73 22.26 -6.35
CA LEU A 321 -9.17 22.37 -6.07
C LEU A 321 -9.78 23.66 -6.65
N ALA A 322 -9.05 24.78 -6.63
CA ALA A 322 -9.52 26.01 -7.26
C ALA A 322 -9.64 25.89 -8.78
N LEU A 323 -8.65 25.27 -9.44
CA LEU A 323 -8.67 24.99 -10.87
C LEU A 323 -9.80 24.02 -11.26
N HIS A 324 -10.05 23.01 -10.43
CA HIS A 324 -11.19 22.10 -10.62
C HIS A 324 -12.52 22.83 -10.51
N ARG A 325 -12.70 23.72 -9.52
CA ARG A 325 -13.90 24.56 -9.42
C ARG A 325 -14.10 25.49 -10.62
N GLU A 326 -13.02 25.98 -11.22
CA GLU A 326 -13.08 26.88 -12.38
C GLU A 326 -13.39 26.12 -13.69
N HIS A 327 -12.78 24.95 -13.89
CA HIS A 327 -12.79 24.26 -15.17
C HIS A 327 -13.62 22.95 -15.19
N GLY A 328 -14.08 22.47 -14.03
CA GLY A 328 -14.78 21.19 -13.87
C GLY A 328 -13.99 20.02 -14.47
N VAL A 329 -14.67 19.18 -15.24
CA VAL A 329 -14.07 18.02 -15.95
C VAL A 329 -12.92 18.39 -16.90
N ALA A 330 -12.81 19.65 -17.33
CA ALA A 330 -11.71 20.12 -18.18
C ALA A 330 -10.45 20.52 -17.40
N ALA A 331 -10.44 20.34 -16.06
CA ALA A 331 -9.36 20.79 -15.19
C ALA A 331 -8.06 19.98 -15.29
N ALA A 332 -8.06 18.81 -15.94
CA ALA A 332 -6.89 17.94 -16.00
C ALA A 332 -5.63 18.64 -16.54
N ARG A 333 -5.75 19.37 -17.65
CA ARG A 333 -4.62 20.10 -18.25
C ARG A 333 -4.12 21.26 -17.38
N PRO A 334 -4.97 22.19 -16.90
CA PRO A 334 -4.48 23.26 -16.03
C PRO A 334 -3.92 22.75 -14.70
N ILE A 335 -4.48 21.68 -14.11
CA ILE A 335 -3.93 21.04 -12.92
C ILE A 335 -2.55 20.46 -13.19
N ALA A 336 -2.37 19.69 -14.27
CA ALA A 336 -1.06 19.14 -14.61
C ALA A 336 -0.02 20.24 -14.80
N ALA A 337 -0.36 21.31 -15.52
CA ALA A 337 0.54 22.45 -15.71
C ALA A 337 0.92 23.16 -14.40
N ALA A 338 -0.03 23.30 -13.46
CA ALA A 338 0.25 23.87 -12.15
C ALA A 338 1.19 22.99 -11.33
N VAL A 339 0.99 21.66 -11.34
CA VAL A 339 1.85 20.71 -10.62
C VAL A 339 3.26 20.66 -11.21
N GLU A 340 3.40 20.64 -12.53
CA GLU A 340 4.70 20.67 -13.22
C GLU A 340 5.50 21.95 -12.91
N ALA A 341 4.81 23.08 -12.73
CA ALA A 341 5.44 24.36 -12.38
C ALA A 341 5.81 24.49 -10.89
N ALA A 342 5.33 23.58 -10.04
CA ALA A 342 5.42 23.67 -8.59
C ALA A 342 6.28 22.56 -7.96
N THR A 343 7.38 22.17 -8.62
CA THR A 343 8.34 21.24 -8.03
C THR A 343 9.10 21.88 -6.87
N LEU A 344 9.51 21.08 -5.88
CA LEU A 344 10.31 21.51 -4.73
C LEU A 344 11.66 20.78 -4.72
#